data_AF-A0A2H6NK06-F1
#
_entry.id   AF-A0A2H6NK06-F1
#
_cell.length_a   1.000
_cell.length_b   1.000
_cell.length_c   1.000
_cell.angle_alpha   90.00
_cell.angle_beta   90.00
_cell.angle_gamma   90.00
#
_symmetry.space_group_name_H-M   'P 1'
#
loop_
_entity.id
_entity.type
_entity.pdbx_description
1 polymer ?
#
loop_
_entity_poly.entity_id
_entity_poly.type
_entity_poly.pdbx_seq_one_letter_code
_entity_poly.pdbx_strand_id
1 'polypeptide(L)'
;MNYAPEISLKQIHYNEFIPLFEKQYSEYSWKTVEEDILKAFVELFRAACAKPAPLGICDYPSSRAVYAIDLMLKWESSGNGKQHMQPQVLEVNFNPDCERACKYHPTFFNDVFCTLFLDEPNNCHVTSIV
;
A
#
# COMPACT_ATOMS: atom_id res chain seq x y z
N MET A 1 -6.66 7.59 18.26
CA MET A 1 -7.01 6.60 17.22
C MET A 1 -8.17 7.16 16.41
N ASN A 2 -8.15 7.05 15.09
CA ASN A 2 -9.19 7.60 14.19
C ASN A 2 -10.53 6.83 14.23
N TYR A 3 -10.75 6.03 15.27
CA TYR A 3 -11.92 5.15 15.46
C TYR A 3 -12.75 5.54 16.68
N ALA A 4 -12.56 6.74 17.23
CA ALA A 4 -13.41 7.22 18.30
C ALA A 4 -14.84 7.45 17.76
N PRO A 5 -15.90 7.05 18.48
CA PRO A 5 -17.28 7.15 18.01
C PRO A 5 -17.69 8.54 17.52
N GLU A 6 -17.12 9.57 18.14
CA GLU A 6 -17.36 10.98 17.86
C GLU A 6 -16.56 11.53 16.66
N ILE A 7 -15.62 10.77 16.09
CA ILE A 7 -14.80 11.20 14.96
C ILE A 7 -15.38 10.65 13.66
N SER A 8 -15.86 11.55 12.81
CA SER A 8 -16.24 11.20 11.45
C SER A 8 -15.00 10.76 10.65
N LEU A 9 -15.01 9.52 10.16
CA LEU A 9 -13.98 9.02 9.26
C LEU A 9 -13.98 9.88 7.99
N LYS A 10 -12.90 10.64 7.80
CA LYS A 10 -12.69 11.37 6.56
C LYS A 10 -12.22 10.41 5.49
N GLN A 11 -13.02 10.31 4.44
CA GLN A 11 -12.65 9.62 3.22
C GLN A 11 -12.14 10.65 2.22
N ILE A 12 -10.83 10.63 1.96
CA ILE A 12 -10.16 11.56 1.06
C ILE A 12 -9.52 10.73 -0.06
N HIS A 13 -9.79 11.10 -1.32
CA HIS A 13 -9.16 10.45 -2.48
C HIS A 13 -7.71 10.86 -2.62
N TYR A 14 -6.87 10.01 -3.22
CA TYR A 14 -5.43 10.30 -3.36
C TYR A 14 -5.17 11.63 -4.10
N ASN A 15 -5.99 11.97 -5.10
CA ASN A 15 -5.88 13.20 -5.87
C ASN A 15 -6.21 14.47 -5.07
N GLU A 16 -6.93 14.35 -3.95
CA GLU A 16 -7.18 15.43 -2.99
C GLU A 16 -6.18 15.37 -1.83
N PHE A 17 -5.88 14.15 -1.36
CA PHE A 17 -4.98 13.89 -0.25
C PHE A 17 -3.56 14.38 -0.54
N ILE A 18 -3.00 14.10 -1.72
CA ILE A 18 -1.61 14.47 -2.05
C ILE A 18 -1.44 16.01 -2.02
N PRO A 19 -2.27 16.83 -2.71
CA PRO A 19 -2.18 18.28 -2.59
C PRO A 19 -2.36 18.81 -1.17
N LEU A 20 -3.29 18.23 -0.39
CA LEU A 20 -3.51 18.63 1.00
C LEU A 20 -2.29 18.32 1.88
N PHE A 21 -1.71 17.14 1.70
CA PHE A 21 -0.52 16.69 2.40
C PHE A 21 0.66 17.61 2.11
N GLU A 22 0.98 17.86 0.85
CA GLU A 22 2.13 18.67 0.45
C GLU A 22 1.92 20.15 0.80
N LYS A 23 0.67 20.63 0.84
CA LYS A 23 0.35 21.97 1.38
C LYS A 23 0.57 22.06 2.89
N GLN A 24 0.20 21.03 3.63
CA GLN A 24 0.33 20.99 5.09
C GLN A 24 1.79 20.78 5.54
N TYR A 25 2.55 19.99 4.78
CA TYR A 25 3.93 19.60 5.07
C TYR A 25 4.83 19.94 3.87
N SER A 26 5.03 21.24 3.60
CA SER A 26 5.72 21.73 2.39
C SER A 26 7.18 21.28 2.24
N GLU A 27 7.82 20.85 3.33
CA GLU A 27 9.19 20.30 3.31
C GLU A 27 9.25 18.80 2.96
N TYR A 28 8.10 18.14 2.82
CA TYR A 28 7.96 16.70 2.59
C TYR A 28 7.14 16.44 1.33
N SER A 29 7.73 15.74 0.35
CA SER A 29 6.96 15.27 -0.81
C SER A 29 6.27 13.96 -0.49
N TRP A 30 5.00 13.84 -0.91
CA TRP A 30 4.28 12.57 -0.79
C TRP A 30 5.00 11.45 -1.55
N LYS A 31 5.61 11.77 -2.69
CA LYS A 31 6.34 10.80 -3.51
C LYS A 31 7.43 10.07 -2.71
N THR A 32 8.19 10.78 -1.89
CA THR A 32 9.24 10.15 -1.06
C THR A 32 8.65 9.24 0.01
N VAL A 33 7.53 9.64 0.62
CA VAL A 33 6.82 8.81 1.61
C VAL A 33 6.25 7.56 0.94
N GLU A 34 5.70 7.70 -0.27
CA GLU A 34 5.20 6.58 -1.08
C GLU A 34 6.32 5.60 -1.46
N GLU A 35 7.50 6.09 -1.85
CA GLU A 35 8.68 5.26 -2.11
C GLU A 35 9.09 4.45 -0.86
N ASP A 36 9.06 5.05 0.33
CA ASP A 36 9.32 4.34 1.60
C ASP A 36 8.25 3.29 1.93
N ILE A 37 6.97 3.58 1.63
CA ILE A 37 5.86 2.63 1.77
C ILE A 37 6.08 1.41 0.85
N LEU A 38 6.37 1.65 -0.44
CA LEU A 38 6.58 0.59 -1.42
C LEU A 38 7.79 -0.26 -1.04
N LYS A 39 8.88 0.36 -0.55
CA LYS A 39 10.03 -0.36 -0.01
C LYS A 39 9.66 -1.24 1.18
N ALA A 40 8.86 -0.76 2.12
CA ALA A 40 8.40 -1.55 3.26
C ALA A 40 7.56 -2.77 2.80
N PHE A 41 6.75 -2.63 1.76
CA PHE A 41 5.99 -3.76 1.18
C PHE A 41 6.90 -4.81 0.55
N VAL A 42 7.94 -4.40 -0.18
CA VAL A 42 8.93 -5.31 -0.75
C VAL A 42 9.66 -6.08 0.37
N GLU A 43 10.12 -5.37 1.41
CA GLU A 43 10.80 -6.00 2.56
C GLU A 43 9.90 -6.97 3.31
N LEU A 44 8.63 -6.61 3.51
CA LEU A 44 7.61 -7.46 4.12
C LEU A 44 7.44 -8.79 3.36
N PHE A 45 7.22 -8.75 2.04
CA PHE A 45 7.04 -9.98 1.26
C PHE A 45 8.34 -10.78 1.10
N ARG A 46 9.50 -10.12 1.00
CA ARG A 46 10.80 -10.82 1.04
C ARG A 46 10.97 -11.59 2.35
N ALA A 47 10.62 -10.99 3.50
CA ALA A 47 10.66 -11.67 4.78
C ALA A 47 9.64 -12.81 4.87
N ALA A 48 8.41 -12.60 4.38
CA ALA A 48 7.36 -13.62 4.35
C ALA A 48 7.73 -14.84 3.49
N CYS A 49 8.50 -14.64 2.41
CA CYS A 49 8.96 -15.70 1.52
C CYS A 49 10.34 -16.28 1.89
N ALA A 50 10.96 -15.85 2.98
CA ALA A 50 12.33 -16.24 3.33
C ALA A 50 12.47 -17.69 3.84
N LYS A 51 11.36 -18.34 4.18
CA LYS A 51 11.33 -19.72 4.71
C LYS A 51 10.42 -20.60 3.85
N PRO A 52 10.71 -21.91 3.74
CA PRO A 52 9.81 -22.83 3.07
C PRO A 52 8.49 -22.97 3.85
N ALA A 53 7.46 -23.48 3.16
CA ALA A 53 6.22 -23.89 3.78
C ALA A 53 6.49 -24.93 4.91
N PRO A 54 5.76 -24.87 6.03
CA PRO A 54 4.61 -24.00 6.31
C PRO A 54 4.98 -22.65 6.98
N LEU A 55 6.27 -22.34 7.14
CA LEU A 55 6.72 -21.16 7.89
C LEU A 55 6.75 -19.88 7.07
N GLY A 56 6.79 -19.98 5.74
CA GLY A 56 6.76 -18.86 4.83
C GLY A 56 5.80 -19.08 3.66
N ILE A 57 5.56 -18.00 2.92
CA ILE A 57 4.78 -17.99 1.69
C ILE A 57 5.70 -18.46 0.56
N CYS A 58 5.30 -19.52 -0.14
CA CYS A 58 6.07 -20.06 -1.27
C CYS A 58 5.41 -19.67 -2.60
N ASP A 59 6.21 -19.53 -3.64
CA ASP A 59 5.72 -19.37 -4.99
C ASP A 59 5.11 -20.69 -5.50
N TYR A 60 4.08 -20.55 -6.33
CA TYR A 60 3.54 -21.65 -7.12
C TYR A 60 3.13 -21.09 -8.48
N PRO A 61 3.63 -21.62 -9.61
CA PRO A 61 3.46 -20.99 -10.92
C PRO A 61 2.00 -20.72 -11.32
N SER A 62 1.06 -21.55 -10.87
CA SER A 62 -0.38 -21.39 -11.16
C SER A 62 -1.16 -20.65 -10.08
N SER A 63 -0.50 -20.13 -9.05
CA SER A 63 -1.14 -19.36 -7.98
C SER A 63 -0.96 -17.86 -8.21
N ARG A 64 -1.98 -17.10 -7.83
CA ARG A 64 -1.99 -15.64 -7.76
C ARG A 64 -2.67 -15.23 -6.45
N ALA A 65 -2.30 -14.08 -5.90
CA ALA A 65 -2.85 -13.58 -4.65
C ALA A 65 -3.00 -12.07 -4.69
N VAL A 66 -4.06 -11.58 -4.06
CA VAL A 66 -4.31 -10.16 -3.83
C VAL A 66 -4.36 -9.95 -2.32
N TYR A 67 -3.61 -8.96 -1.85
CA TYR A 67 -3.56 -8.55 -0.46
C TYR A 67 -3.91 -7.07 -0.35
N ALA A 68 -4.66 -6.70 0.69
CA ALA A 68 -4.73 -5.32 1.14
C ALA A 68 -3.79 -5.14 2.34
N ILE A 69 -3.07 -4.03 2.36
CA ILE A 69 -2.15 -3.69 3.45
C ILE A 69 -2.64 -2.41 4.09
N ASP A 70 -2.98 -2.49 5.38
CA ASP A 70 -3.29 -1.32 6.18
C ASP A 70 -2.01 -0.84 6.85
N LEU A 71 -1.76 0.46 6.77
CA LEU A 71 -0.58 1.08 7.36
C LEU A 71 -0.91 2.43 7.99
N MET A 72 -0.04 2.86 8.89
CA MET A 72 0.00 4.21 9.41
C MET A 72 1.36 4.86 9.15
N LEU A 73 1.39 6.18 9.19
CA LEU A 73 2.61 6.97 9.13
C LEU A 73 2.91 7.53 10.52
N LYS A 74 4.15 7.36 10.96
CA LYS A 74 4.64 7.86 12.25
C LYS A 74 5.80 8.81 12.01
N TRP A 75 5.80 9.95 12.70
CA TRP A 75 6.99 10.81 12.73
C TRP A 75 8.11 10.16 13.52
N GLU A 76 9.27 10.02 12.91
CA GLU A 76 10.50 9.57 13.55
C GLU A 76 11.63 10.55 13.28
N SER A 77 12.66 10.54 14.13
CA SER A 77 13.84 11.39 13.97
C SER A 77 15.00 10.53 13.49
N SER A 78 15.60 10.93 12.37
CA SER A 78 16.86 10.38 11.88
C SER A 78 18.01 10.77 12.81
N GLY A 79 19.15 10.07 12.72
CA GLY A 79 20.33 10.33 13.56
C GLY A 79 20.95 11.74 13.42
N ASN A 80 20.56 12.48 12.39
CA ASN A 80 20.92 13.89 12.15
C ASN A 80 19.87 14.89 12.69
N GLY A 81 18.84 14.42 13.38
CA GLY A 81 17.74 15.25 13.92
C GLY A 81 16.66 15.62 12.92
N LYS A 82 16.79 15.24 11.63
CA LYS A 82 15.74 15.46 10.63
C LYS A 82 14.58 14.51 10.88
N GLN A 83 13.34 15.02 10.85
CA GLN A 83 12.16 14.17 10.92
C GLN A 83 11.87 13.48 9.59
N HIS A 84 11.31 12.28 9.64
CA HIS A 84 10.78 11.56 8.48
C HIS A 84 9.50 10.81 8.87
N MET A 85 8.64 10.55 7.89
CA MET A 85 7.45 9.74 8.10
C MET A 85 7.78 8.28 7.86
N GLN A 86 7.84 7.50 8.93
CA GLN A 86 8.10 6.07 8.88
C GLN A 86 6.79 5.30 8.66
N PRO A 87 6.68 4.47 7.60
CA PRO A 87 5.58 3.55 7.43
C PRO A 87 5.52 2.50 8.54
N GLN A 88 4.33 2.23 9.06
CA GLN A 88 4.04 1.22 10.07
C GLN A 88 2.96 0.30 9.50
N VAL A 89 3.35 -0.90 9.07
CA VAL A 89 2.41 -1.94 8.63
C VAL A 89 1.60 -2.41 9.84
N LEU A 90 0.27 -2.37 9.73
CA LEU A 90 -0.65 -2.80 10.77
C LEU A 90 -1.14 -4.22 10.53
N GLU A 91 -1.68 -4.47 9.33
CA GLU A 91 -2.23 -5.75 8.94
C GLU A 91 -2.11 -6.00 7.42
N VAL A 92 -2.16 -7.27 7.06
CA VAL A 92 -2.10 -7.76 5.68
C VAL A 92 -3.25 -8.75 5.50
N ASN A 93 -4.25 -8.35 4.73
CA ASN A 93 -5.47 -9.12 4.55
C ASN A 93 -5.45 -9.86 3.21
N PHE A 94 -5.50 -11.19 3.24
CA PHE A 94 -5.67 -12.01 2.04
C PHE A 94 -7.13 -11.99 1.58
N ASN A 95 -7.35 -11.81 0.27
CA ASN A 95 -8.67 -11.70 -0.34
C ASN A 95 -9.54 -10.58 0.30
N PRO A 96 -9.08 -9.32 0.23
CA PRO A 96 -9.73 -8.20 0.90
C PRO A 96 -11.08 -7.86 0.28
N ASP A 97 -11.96 -7.22 1.05
CA ASP A 97 -13.16 -6.57 0.51
C ASP A 97 -12.76 -5.41 -0.41
N CYS A 98 -13.22 -5.48 -1.65
CA CYS A 98 -12.89 -4.54 -2.71
C CYS A 98 -14.07 -3.62 -3.09
N GLU A 99 -15.19 -3.63 -2.36
CA GLU A 99 -16.37 -2.79 -2.67
C GLU A 99 -15.97 -1.32 -2.86
N ARG A 100 -15.15 -0.81 -1.93
CA ARG A 100 -14.66 0.57 -1.98
C ARG A 100 -13.73 0.81 -3.18
N ALA A 101 -12.85 -0.13 -3.49
CA ALA A 101 -11.94 -0.02 -4.64
C ALA A 101 -12.73 0.04 -5.96
N CYS A 102 -13.72 -0.84 -6.13
CA CYS A 102 -14.59 -0.86 -7.31
C CYS A 102 -15.44 0.41 -7.45
N LYS A 103 -15.89 1.00 -6.33
CA LYS A 103 -16.64 2.26 -6.34
C LYS A 103 -15.83 3.41 -6.95
N TYR A 104 -14.53 3.46 -6.70
CA TYR A 104 -13.67 4.57 -7.14
C TYR A 104 -12.84 4.27 -8.39
N HIS A 105 -12.61 2.99 -8.65
CA HIS A 105 -11.88 2.50 -9.80
C HIS A 105 -12.77 1.46 -10.48
N PRO A 106 -13.68 1.85 -11.39
CA PRO A 106 -14.59 0.93 -12.04
C PRO A 106 -13.89 -0.21 -12.82
N THR A 107 -12.64 0.02 -13.23
CA THR A 107 -11.78 -0.96 -13.92
C THR A 107 -10.95 -1.82 -12.96
N PHE A 108 -11.11 -1.70 -11.64
CA PHE A 108 -10.23 -2.33 -10.64
C PHE A 108 -10.00 -3.82 -10.89
N PHE A 109 -11.06 -4.61 -11.06
CA PHE A 109 -10.90 -6.03 -11.32
C PHE A 109 -10.34 -6.32 -12.72
N ASN A 110 -10.64 -5.49 -13.72
CA ASN A 110 -9.99 -5.62 -15.04
C ASN A 110 -8.47 -5.46 -14.89
N ASP A 111 -8.03 -4.45 -14.14
CA ASP A 111 -6.61 -4.20 -13.88
C ASP A 111 -5.95 -5.38 -13.14
N VAL A 112 -6.64 -5.94 -12.15
CA VAL A 112 -6.19 -7.15 -11.42
C VAL A 112 -6.09 -8.36 -12.35
N PHE A 113 -7.11 -8.61 -13.19
CA PHE A 113 -7.11 -9.78 -14.09
C PHE A 113 -6.06 -9.66 -15.20
N CYS A 114 -5.95 -8.48 -15.83
CA CYS A 114 -4.92 -8.21 -16.83
C CYS A 114 -3.52 -8.41 -16.25
N THR A 115 -3.28 -7.92 -15.03
CA THR A 115 -1.97 -8.03 -14.37
C THR A 115 -1.65 -9.45 -13.94
N LEU A 116 -2.57 -10.11 -13.23
CA LEU A 116 -2.28 -11.39 -12.58
C LEU A 116 -2.46 -12.60 -13.51
N PHE A 117 -3.33 -12.53 -14.52
CA PHE A 117 -3.70 -13.71 -15.29
C PHE A 117 -3.37 -13.61 -16.78
N LEU A 118 -3.30 -12.39 -17.33
CA LEU A 118 -2.96 -12.19 -18.75
C LEU A 118 -1.50 -11.77 -18.95
N ASP A 119 -0.77 -11.44 -17.87
CA ASP A 119 0.57 -10.85 -17.92
C ASP A 119 0.62 -9.56 -18.77
N GLU A 120 -0.49 -8.79 -18.78
CA GLU A 120 -0.69 -7.55 -19.54
C GLU A 120 -0.90 -6.34 -18.60
N PRO A 121 0.10 -5.93 -17.80
CA PRO A 121 -0.05 -4.76 -16.91
C PRO A 121 -0.03 -3.41 -17.66
N ASN A 122 0.25 -3.43 -18.97
CA ASN A 122 0.33 -2.24 -19.79
C ASN A 122 -1.05 -1.59 -19.87
N ASN A 123 -1.16 -0.33 -19.43
CA ASN A 123 -2.41 0.44 -19.28
C ASN A 123 -3.28 0.09 -18.06
N CYS A 124 -2.78 -0.72 -17.13
CA CYS A 124 -3.43 -0.94 -15.84
C CYS A 124 -2.95 0.07 -14.79
N HIS A 125 -3.78 0.34 -13.79
CA HIS A 125 -3.44 1.21 -12.65
C HIS A 125 -2.58 0.47 -11.62
N VAL A 126 -1.43 -0.05 -12.04
CA VAL A 126 -0.52 -0.83 -11.20
C VAL A 126 0.90 -0.25 -11.26
N THR A 127 1.62 -0.35 -10.14
CA THR A 127 3.04 0.00 -10.07
C THR A 127 3.83 -1.28 -9.84
N SER A 128 4.76 -1.59 -10.74
CA SER A 128 5.69 -2.69 -10.53
C SER A 128 6.73 -2.26 -9.51
N ILE A 129 6.83 -3.03 -8.43
CA ILE A 129 7.81 -2.87 -7.36
C ILE A 129 8.82 -4.01 -7.44
N VAL A 130 10.12 -3.68 -7.41
CA VAL A 130 11.24 -4.63 -7.61
C VAL A 130 12.12 -4.70 -6.37
#